data_AF-A0A954V5I0-F1
#
_entry.id   AF-A0A954V5I0-F1
#
_cell.length_a   1.000
_cell.length_b   1.000
_cell.length_c   1.000
_cell.angle_alpha   90.00
_cell.angle_beta   90.00
_cell.angle_gamma   90.00
#
_symmetry.space_group_name_H-M   'P 1'
#
loop_
_entity.id
_entity.type
_entity.pdbx_description
1 polymer ?
#
loop_
_entity_poly.entity_id
_entity_poly.type
_entity_poly.pdbx_seq_one_letter_code
_entity_poly.pdbx_strand_id
1 'polypeptide(L)'
;LRNEYSAEYNARLALMREKAVLFEQQHQIVSRLGDAVSEQNGFYELAETSRTVYEAATEELNAMQAAYEAGETTLDQVLVSQRRLADAQVDYHRNRIEYIVALKNVHYQKGTLLEYNNVILDDACYFDADGRSPYQLTQMLPGPRSKRKPVQTPDQRHMLASAPAPDQRGASDRLSRLPSE
;
A
#
# COMPACT_ATOMS: atom_id res chain seq x y z
N LEU A 1 -25.30 -47.51 -28.24
CA LEU A 1 -26.15 -46.41 -28.75
C LEU A 1 -26.85 -45.59 -27.64
N ARG A 2 -27.88 -46.09 -26.92
CA ARG A 2 -28.58 -45.26 -25.90
C ARG A 2 -27.70 -44.88 -24.69
N ASN A 3 -26.84 -45.80 -24.24
CA ASN A 3 -25.93 -45.58 -23.11
C ASN A 3 -24.80 -44.60 -23.46
N GLU A 4 -24.32 -44.61 -24.71
CA GLU A 4 -23.29 -43.70 -25.21
C GLU A 4 -23.84 -42.27 -25.31
N TYR A 5 -25.04 -42.10 -25.86
CA TYR A 5 -25.70 -40.79 -25.94
C TYR A 5 -25.93 -40.17 -24.56
N SER A 6 -26.34 -40.96 -23.56
CA SER A 6 -26.45 -40.46 -22.18
C SER A 6 -25.10 -40.08 -21.57
N ALA A 7 -24.03 -40.82 -21.88
CA ALA A 7 -22.70 -40.50 -21.39
C ALA A 7 -22.16 -39.21 -22.01
N GLU A 8 -22.33 -39.03 -23.34
CA GLU A 8 -21.96 -37.80 -24.05
C GLU A 8 -22.73 -36.57 -23.54
N TYR A 9 -24.03 -36.73 -23.31
CA TYR A 9 -24.86 -35.65 -22.77
C TYR A 9 -24.42 -35.26 -21.35
N ASN A 10 -24.15 -36.23 -20.49
CA ASN A 10 -23.64 -35.99 -19.14
C ASN A 10 -22.27 -35.27 -19.17
N ALA A 11 -21.36 -35.68 -20.05
CA ALA A 11 -20.07 -35.00 -20.22
C ALA A 11 -20.24 -33.56 -20.70
N ARG A 12 -21.18 -33.31 -21.62
CA ARG A 12 -21.49 -31.95 -22.08
C ARG A 12 -22.07 -31.08 -20.96
N LEU A 13 -22.99 -31.62 -20.15
CA LEU A 13 -23.52 -30.90 -18.99
C LEU A 13 -22.44 -30.57 -17.96
N ALA A 14 -21.52 -31.49 -17.67
CA ALA A 14 -20.39 -31.26 -16.79
C ALA A 14 -19.50 -30.11 -17.31
N LEU A 15 -19.16 -30.13 -18.60
CA LEU A 15 -18.38 -29.07 -19.25
C LEU A 15 -19.08 -27.71 -19.22
N MET A 16 -20.40 -27.67 -19.43
CA MET A 16 -21.17 -26.41 -19.33
C MET A 16 -21.16 -25.87 -17.90
N ARG A 17 -21.27 -26.75 -16.90
CA ARG A 17 -21.16 -26.38 -15.48
C ARG A 17 -19.77 -25.82 -15.17
N GLU A 18 -18.70 -26.49 -15.59
CA GLU A 18 -17.32 -26.04 -15.37
C GLU A 18 -17.07 -24.67 -16.01
N LYS A 19 -17.56 -24.45 -17.23
CA LYS A 19 -17.48 -23.14 -17.89
C LYS A 19 -18.23 -22.05 -17.13
N ALA A 20 -19.43 -22.35 -16.62
CA ALA A 20 -20.19 -21.40 -15.82
C ALA A 20 -19.46 -21.06 -14.50
N VAL A 21 -18.86 -22.05 -13.84
CA VAL A 21 -18.04 -21.85 -12.64
C VAL A 21 -16.81 -21.00 -12.95
N LEU A 22 -16.10 -21.28 -14.05
CA LEU A 22 -14.95 -20.50 -14.46
C LEU A 22 -15.32 -19.04 -14.75
N PHE A 23 -16.43 -18.80 -15.45
CA PHE A 23 -16.88 -17.44 -15.77
C PHE A 23 -17.21 -16.65 -14.50
N GLU A 24 -17.90 -17.28 -13.54
CA GLU A 24 -18.19 -16.66 -12.24
C GLU A 24 -16.91 -16.35 -11.47
N GLN A 25 -15.94 -17.28 -11.44
CA GLN A 25 -14.64 -17.04 -10.81
C GLN A 25 -13.89 -15.88 -11.46
N GLN A 26 -13.88 -15.79 -12.80
CA GLN A 26 -13.28 -14.69 -13.53
C GLN A 26 -13.96 -13.36 -13.19
N HIS A 27 -15.28 -13.32 -13.16
CA HIS A 27 -16.03 -12.12 -12.81
C HIS A 27 -15.71 -11.65 -11.38
N GLN A 28 -15.65 -12.59 -10.43
CA GLN A 28 -15.26 -12.29 -9.05
C GLN A 28 -13.84 -11.72 -8.95
N ILE A 29 -12.87 -12.28 -9.68
CA ILE A 29 -11.48 -11.79 -9.69
C ILE A 29 -11.43 -10.36 -10.26
N VAL A 30 -12.11 -10.10 -11.37
CA VAL A 30 -12.14 -8.77 -11.99
C VAL A 30 -12.79 -7.74 -11.06
N SER A 31 -13.91 -8.08 -10.42
CA SER A 31 -14.57 -7.21 -9.45
C SER A 31 -13.65 -6.90 -8.28
N ARG A 32 -13.08 -7.93 -7.63
CA ARG A 32 -12.18 -7.76 -6.48
C ARG A 32 -10.93 -6.96 -6.82
N LEU A 33 -10.37 -7.15 -8.02
CA LEU A 33 -9.25 -6.35 -8.50
C LEU A 33 -9.65 -4.89 -8.71
N GLY A 34 -10.83 -4.63 -9.28
CA GLY A 34 -11.38 -3.29 -9.44
C GLY A 34 -11.57 -2.57 -8.10
N ASP A 35 -12.09 -3.28 -7.10
CA ASP A 35 -12.27 -2.78 -5.74
C ASP A 35 -10.90 -2.47 -5.09
N ALA A 36 -9.96 -3.41 -5.16
CA ALA A 36 -8.61 -3.24 -4.59
C ALA A 36 -7.85 -2.05 -5.22
N VAL A 37 -7.97 -1.85 -6.53
CA VAL A 37 -7.35 -0.70 -7.22
C VAL A 37 -8.02 0.61 -6.81
N SER A 38 -9.34 0.61 -6.65
CA SER A 38 -10.08 1.80 -6.19
C SER A 38 -9.66 2.18 -4.76
N GLU A 39 -9.57 1.18 -3.88
CA GLU A 39 -9.11 1.31 -2.50
C GLU A 39 -7.66 1.83 -2.42
N GLN A 40 -6.74 1.25 -3.18
CA GLN A 40 -5.34 1.68 -3.24
C GLN A 40 -5.17 3.14 -3.71
N ASN A 41 -5.98 3.58 -4.68
CA ASN A 41 -5.97 4.99 -5.12
C ASN A 41 -6.51 5.92 -4.03
N GLY A 42 -7.60 5.54 -3.36
CA GLY A 42 -8.19 6.34 -2.28
C GLY A 42 -7.22 6.53 -1.11
N PHE A 43 -6.55 5.46 -0.66
CA PHE A 43 -5.56 5.57 0.41
C PHE A 43 -4.30 6.32 0.00
N TYR A 44 -3.90 6.26 -1.28
CA TYR A 44 -2.80 7.07 -1.78
C TYR A 44 -3.11 8.57 -1.67
N GLU A 45 -4.27 9.00 -2.17
CA GLU A 45 -4.69 10.41 -2.11
C GLU A 45 -4.82 10.88 -0.65
N LEU A 46 -5.33 10.01 0.24
CA LEU A 46 -5.42 10.30 1.67
C LEU A 46 -4.03 10.41 2.34
N ALA A 47 -3.11 9.50 2.01
CA ALA A 47 -1.74 9.53 2.53
C ALA A 47 -1.01 10.81 2.10
N GLU A 48 -1.12 11.21 0.83
CA GLU A 48 -0.55 12.47 0.33
C GLU A 48 -1.17 13.69 1.01
N THR A 49 -2.48 13.71 1.22
CA THR A 49 -3.15 14.82 1.94
C THR A 49 -2.69 14.90 3.40
N SER A 50 -2.60 13.76 4.09
CA SER A 50 -2.11 13.75 5.48
C SER A 50 -0.62 14.11 5.59
N ARG A 51 0.17 13.85 4.54
CA ARG A 51 1.56 14.25 4.46
C ARG A 51 1.70 15.77 4.41
N THR A 52 0.92 16.45 3.56
CA THR A 52 0.98 17.91 3.48
C THR A 52 0.52 18.57 4.78
N VAL A 53 -0.47 17.97 5.48
CA VAL A 53 -0.88 18.42 6.82
C VAL A 53 0.24 18.23 7.84
N TYR A 54 0.95 17.11 7.82
CA TYR A 54 2.11 16.87 8.70
C TYR A 54 3.23 17.88 8.42
N GLU A 55 3.56 18.13 7.15
CA GLU A 55 4.55 19.15 6.75
C GLU A 55 4.14 20.54 7.26
N ALA A 56 2.88 20.95 7.07
CA ALA A 56 2.37 22.22 7.57
C ALA A 56 2.44 22.33 9.11
N ALA A 57 2.11 21.26 9.83
CA ALA A 57 2.21 21.22 11.30
C ALA A 57 3.68 21.33 11.79
N THR A 58 4.64 20.81 11.02
CA THR A 58 6.07 20.97 11.32
C THR A 58 6.54 22.40 11.12
N GLU A 59 6.07 23.07 10.06
CA GLU A 59 6.34 24.49 9.83
C GLU A 59 5.72 25.37 10.91
N GLU A 60 4.48 25.07 11.34
CA GLU A 60 3.80 25.75 12.44
C GLU A 60 4.60 25.66 13.74
N LEU A 61 5.08 24.46 14.10
CA LEU A 61 5.89 24.27 15.31
C LEU A 61 7.18 25.10 15.26
N ASN A 62 7.88 25.08 14.13
CA ASN A 62 9.12 25.84 13.95
C ASN A 62 8.87 27.36 14.09
N ALA A 63 7.79 27.86 13.51
CA ALA A 63 7.40 29.26 13.63
C ALA A 63 7.06 29.65 15.07
N MET A 64 6.30 28.82 15.78
CA MET A 64 5.94 29.06 17.19
C MET A 64 7.17 29.01 18.11
N GLN A 65 8.11 28.11 17.83
CA GLN A 65 9.34 28.01 18.61
C GLN A 65 10.24 29.24 18.41
N ALA A 66 10.37 29.74 17.18
CA ALA A 66 11.07 30.98 16.90
C ALA A 66 10.41 32.20 17.58
N ALA A 67 9.08 32.28 17.56
CA ALA A 67 8.33 33.32 18.26
C ALA A 67 8.52 33.24 19.79
N TYR A 68 8.69 32.03 20.34
CA TYR A 68 8.90 31.84 21.78
C TYR A 68 10.29 32.31 22.20
N GLU A 69 11.30 32.01 21.39
CA GLU A 69 12.67 32.52 21.58
C GLU A 69 12.74 34.05 21.48
N ALA A 70 11.91 34.66 20.63
CA ALA A 70 11.75 36.11 20.53
C ALA A 70 10.91 36.73 21.68
N GLY A 71 10.28 35.91 22.52
CA GLY A 71 9.41 36.37 23.61
C GLY A 71 8.02 36.86 23.17
N GLU A 72 7.61 36.57 21.93
CA GLU A 72 6.33 37.01 21.36
C GLU A 72 5.16 36.05 21.65
N THR A 73 5.46 34.80 22.01
CA THR A 73 4.44 33.79 22.35
C THR A 73 4.68 33.15 23.73
N THR A 74 3.70 32.37 24.18
CA THR A 74 3.71 31.64 25.45
C THR A 74 4.06 30.17 25.23
N LEU A 75 4.64 29.54 26.25
CA LEU A 75 5.01 28.12 26.21
C LEU A 75 3.81 27.20 25.91
N ASP A 76 2.62 27.56 26.40
CA ASP A 76 1.39 26.78 26.17
C ASP A 76 1.06 26.67 24.66
N GLN A 77 1.25 27.74 23.89
CA GLN A 77 1.02 27.70 22.44
C GLN A 77 2.00 26.76 21.73
N VAL A 78 3.27 26.73 22.16
CA VAL A 78 4.27 25.79 21.64
C VAL A 78 3.84 24.35 21.93
N LEU A 79 3.37 24.05 23.14
CA LEU A 79 2.89 22.70 23.50
C LEU A 79 1.65 22.29 22.70
N VAL A 80 0.75 23.22 22.40
CA VAL A 80 -0.40 22.96 21.52
C VAL A 80 0.06 22.61 20.11
N SER A 81 1.02 23.35 19.54
CA SER A 81 1.58 23.03 18.22
C SER A 81 2.35 21.70 18.21
N GLN A 82 3.08 21.37 19.28
CA GLN A 82 3.72 20.05 19.44
C GLN A 82 2.69 18.92 19.44
N ARG A 83 1.56 19.10 20.14
CA ARG A 83 0.48 18.13 20.14
C ARG A 83 -0.13 17.95 18.76
N ARG A 84 -0.42 19.05 18.04
CA ARG A 84 -0.94 19.01 16.66
C ARG A 84 0.00 18.28 15.71
N LEU A 85 1.30 18.51 15.84
CA LEU A 85 2.32 17.78 15.08
C LEU A 85 2.28 16.28 15.38
N ALA A 86 2.20 15.90 16.66
CA ALA A 86 2.12 14.50 17.05
C ALA A 86 0.87 13.82 16.49
N ASP A 87 -0.29 14.48 16.56
CA ASP A 87 -1.55 13.99 16.00
C ASP A 87 -1.43 13.82 14.47
N ALA A 88 -0.93 14.83 13.76
CA ALA A 88 -0.72 14.79 12.30
C ALA A 88 0.28 13.70 11.88
N GLN A 89 1.33 13.47 12.66
CA GLN A 89 2.32 12.43 12.41
C GLN A 89 1.71 11.02 12.52
N VAL A 90 0.89 10.79 13.55
CA VAL A 90 0.18 9.53 13.74
C VAL A 90 -0.76 9.27 12.57
N ASP A 91 -1.53 10.27 12.15
CA ASP A 91 -2.47 10.16 11.04
C ASP A 91 -1.76 9.87 9.72
N TYR A 92 -0.66 10.58 9.41
CA TYR A 92 0.14 10.32 8.22
C TYR A 92 0.67 8.88 8.19
N HIS A 93 1.26 8.40 9.28
CA HIS A 93 1.80 7.04 9.32
C HIS A 93 0.71 5.97 9.25
N ARG A 94 -0.45 6.20 9.86
CA ARG A 94 -1.61 5.33 9.72
C ARG A 94 -2.06 5.24 8.26
N ASN A 95 -2.30 6.37 7.60
CA ASN A 95 -2.73 6.40 6.20
C ASN A 95 -1.70 5.76 5.26
N ARG A 96 -0.41 5.94 5.55
CA ARG A 96 0.67 5.30 4.80
C ARG A 96 0.64 3.78 4.95
N ILE A 97 0.36 3.26 6.14
CA ILE A 97 0.22 1.81 6.36
C ILE A 97 -0.98 1.27 5.58
N GLU A 98 -2.13 1.94 5.64
CA GLU A 98 -3.33 1.53 4.89
C GLU A 98 -3.08 1.51 3.38
N TYR A 99 -2.36 2.50 2.85
CA TYR A 99 -1.92 2.50 1.45
C TYR A 99 -1.05 1.27 1.10
N ILE A 100 -0.10 0.91 1.95
CA ILE A 100 0.78 -0.26 1.72
C ILE A 100 -0.04 -1.56 1.75
N VAL A 101 -1.00 -1.67 2.67
CA VAL A 101 -1.91 -2.82 2.76
C VAL A 101 -2.77 -2.93 1.49
N ALA A 102 -3.33 -1.82 1.02
CA ALA A 102 -4.12 -1.79 -0.21
C ALA A 102 -3.27 -2.12 -1.45
N LEU A 103 -2.04 -1.62 -1.54
CA LEU A 103 -1.10 -1.96 -2.61
C LEU A 103 -0.77 -3.46 -2.62
N LYS A 104 -0.53 -4.06 -1.45
CA LYS A 104 -0.37 -5.51 -1.30
C LYS A 104 -1.60 -6.26 -1.80
N ASN A 105 -2.81 -5.78 -1.49
CA ASN A 105 -4.06 -6.40 -1.95
C ASN A 105 -4.18 -6.37 -3.48
N VAL A 106 -3.77 -5.29 -4.16
CA VAL A 106 -3.71 -5.24 -5.63
C VAL A 106 -2.78 -6.33 -6.17
N HIS A 107 -1.56 -6.44 -5.62
CA HIS A 107 -0.61 -7.48 -6.04
C HIS A 107 -1.09 -8.90 -5.73
N TYR A 108 -1.85 -9.08 -4.65
CA TYR A 108 -2.47 -10.35 -4.29
C TYR A 108 -3.56 -10.75 -5.28
N GLN A 109 -4.52 -9.87 -5.61
CA GLN A 109 -5.57 -10.18 -6.58
C GLN A 109 -5.02 -10.41 -7.99
N LYS A 110 -3.92 -9.73 -8.33
CA LYS A 110 -3.19 -9.92 -9.59
C LYS A 110 -2.37 -11.22 -9.63
N GLY A 111 -2.03 -11.81 -8.48
CA GLY A 111 -1.17 -13.00 -8.37
C GLY A 111 0.34 -12.72 -8.47
N THR A 112 0.76 -11.45 -8.40
CA THR A 112 2.17 -11.03 -8.53
C THR A 112 2.81 -10.62 -7.21
N LEU A 113 2.26 -11.08 -6.09
CA LEU A 113 2.72 -10.65 -4.77
C LEU A 113 4.14 -11.14 -4.45
N LEU A 114 4.48 -12.38 -4.84
CA LEU A 114 5.80 -12.96 -4.58
C LEU A 114 6.88 -12.25 -5.40
N GLU A 115 6.62 -12.01 -6.69
CA GLU A 115 7.50 -11.22 -7.56
C GLU A 115 7.70 -9.78 -7.07
N TYR A 116 6.62 -9.13 -6.60
CA TYR A 116 6.72 -7.79 -6.02
C TYR A 116 7.65 -7.75 -4.80
N ASN A 117 7.70 -8.84 -4.02
CA ASN A 117 8.60 -9.00 -2.89
C ASN A 117 9.95 -9.65 -3.28
N ASN A 118 10.25 -9.75 -4.58
CA ASN A 118 11.45 -10.40 -5.12
C ASN A 118 11.65 -11.85 -4.64
N VAL A 119 10.57 -12.55 -4.29
CA VAL A 119 10.61 -13.96 -3.92
C VAL A 119 10.47 -14.78 -5.21
N ILE A 120 11.57 -15.40 -5.62
CA ILE A 120 11.63 -16.29 -6.78
C ILE A 120 11.34 -17.70 -6.28
N LEU A 121 10.31 -18.34 -6.84
CA LEU A 121 10.03 -19.76 -6.59
C LEU A 121 10.80 -20.57 -7.64
N ASP A 122 11.46 -21.64 -7.20
CA ASP A 122 12.21 -22.57 -8.06
C ASP A 122 11.28 -23.55 -8.82
N ASP A 123 9.96 -23.42 -8.64
CA ASP A 123 8.97 -24.33 -9.20
C ASP A 123 8.56 -23.94 -10.63
N ALA A 124 8.58 -24.93 -11.53
CA ALA A 124 8.20 -24.80 -12.94
C ALA A 124 6.73 -24.41 -13.17
N CYS A 125 5.85 -24.55 -12.16
CA CYS A 125 4.42 -24.21 -12.26
C CYS A 125 4.12 -22.70 -12.10
N TYR A 126 5.13 -21.89 -11.79
CA TYR A 126 4.98 -20.43 -11.71
C TYR A 126 5.11 -19.72 -13.07
N PHE A 127 5.67 -20.41 -14.05
CA PHE A 127 5.88 -19.89 -15.39
C PHE A 127 4.82 -20.43 -16.35
N ASP A 128 4.38 -19.59 -17.28
CA ASP A 128 3.59 -20.04 -18.43
C ASP A 128 4.36 -21.09 -19.25
N ALA A 129 3.67 -21.76 -20.18
CA ALA A 129 4.29 -22.67 -21.15
C ALA A 129 5.49 -22.05 -21.90
N ASP A 130 5.51 -20.71 -22.01
CA ASP A 130 6.59 -19.92 -22.64
C ASP A 130 7.69 -19.47 -21.66
N GLY A 131 7.68 -19.93 -20.41
CA GLY A 131 8.65 -19.52 -19.38
C GLY A 131 8.43 -18.10 -18.84
N ARG A 132 7.28 -17.47 -19.12
CA ARG A 132 6.97 -16.10 -18.70
C ARG A 132 6.33 -16.11 -17.33
N SER A 133 6.70 -15.12 -16.52
CA SER A 133 6.07 -14.92 -15.22
C SER A 133 4.78 -14.08 -15.36
N PRO A 134 3.78 -14.22 -14.46
CA PRO A 134 2.54 -13.44 -14.47
C PRO A 134 2.75 -11.91 -14.53
N TYR A 135 3.88 -11.41 -13.99
CA TYR A 135 4.27 -10.01 -14.10
C TYR A 135 4.53 -9.56 -15.54
N GLN A 136 5.22 -10.38 -16.34
CA GLN A 136 5.57 -10.06 -17.72
C GLN A 136 4.32 -9.99 -18.60
N LEU A 137 3.39 -10.91 -18.40
CA LEU A 137 2.09 -10.91 -19.07
C LEU A 137 1.28 -9.66 -18.77
N THR A 138 1.26 -9.24 -17.50
CA THR A 138 0.48 -8.05 -17.11
C THR A 138 1.11 -6.75 -17.63
N GLN A 139 2.44 -6.67 -17.75
CA GLN A 139 3.09 -5.53 -18.39
C GLN A 139 2.82 -5.46 -19.91
N MET A 140 2.54 -6.61 -20.53
CA MET A 140 2.21 -6.72 -21.95
C MET A 140 0.72 -6.45 -22.24
N LEU A 141 -0.17 -6.63 -21.27
CA LEU A 141 -1.58 -6.24 -21.42
C LEU A 141 -1.70 -4.71 -21.40
N PRO A 142 -2.42 -4.10 -22.35
CA PRO A 142 -2.75 -2.68 -22.25
C PRO A 142 -3.51 -2.49 -20.94
N GLY A 143 -2.93 -1.69 -20.03
CA GLY A 143 -3.56 -1.33 -18.78
C GLY A 143 -4.99 -0.81 -19.03
N PRO A 144 -5.89 -0.91 -18.03
CA PRO A 144 -7.22 -0.32 -18.16
C PRO A 144 -7.09 1.10 -18.72
N ARG A 145 -7.96 1.47 -19.68
CA ARG A 145 -8.05 2.80 -20.30
C ARG A 145 -8.46 3.87 -19.28
N SER A 146 -7.72 3.97 -18.19
CA SER A 146 -7.75 5.11 -17.30
C SER A 146 -6.93 6.20 -17.96
N LYS A 147 -7.52 7.37 -18.17
CA LYS A 147 -6.76 8.57 -18.59
C LYS A 147 -5.75 9.02 -17.52
N ARG A 148 -5.69 8.34 -16.38
CA ARG A 148 -4.71 8.58 -15.32
C ARG A 148 -3.42 7.86 -15.72
N LYS A 149 -2.33 8.61 -15.80
CA LYS A 149 -0.99 8.07 -16.06
C LYS A 149 -0.76 6.87 -15.13
N PRO A 150 -0.14 5.77 -15.58
CA PRO A 150 0.28 4.72 -14.68
C PRO A 150 1.09 5.37 -13.57
N VAL A 151 0.62 5.23 -12.33
CA VAL A 151 1.38 5.68 -11.17
C VAL A 151 2.66 4.86 -11.21
N GLN A 152 3.78 5.53 -11.46
CA GLN A 152 5.09 4.96 -11.19
C GLN A 152 5.03 4.55 -9.73
N THR A 153 4.97 3.25 -9.45
CA THR A 153 5.14 2.74 -8.10
C THR A 153 6.45 3.34 -7.63
N PRO A 154 6.46 4.27 -6.65
CA PRO A 154 7.71 4.85 -6.21
C PRO A 154 8.60 3.68 -5.79
N ASP A 155 9.81 3.61 -6.35
CA ASP A 155 10.79 2.65 -5.88
C ASP A 155 10.87 2.79 -4.36
N GLN A 156 10.44 1.74 -3.64
CA GLN A 156 10.26 1.75 -2.19
C GLN A 156 11.55 2.19 -1.46
N ARG A 157 12.70 2.07 -2.13
CA ARG A 157 14.01 2.52 -1.67
C ARG A 157 14.08 4.03 -1.39
N HIS A 158 13.32 4.85 -2.10
CA HIS A 158 13.34 6.31 -1.90
C HIS A 158 12.38 6.80 -0.80
N MET A 159 11.32 6.05 -0.49
CA MET A 159 10.36 6.44 0.57
C MET A 159 10.77 5.96 1.96
N LEU A 160 11.51 4.86 2.07
CA LEU A 160 12.14 4.42 3.32
C LEU A 160 13.32 5.34 3.74
N ALA A 161 13.91 6.06 2.79
CA ALA A 161 15.05 6.95 3.03
C ALA A 161 14.68 8.34 3.58
N SER A 162 13.40 8.73 3.56
CA SER A 162 12.96 10.07 4.00
C SER A 162 12.37 10.10 5.41
N ALA A 163 12.54 9.04 6.21
CA ALA A 163 12.23 9.13 7.63
C ALA A 163 13.32 10.00 8.30
N PRO A 164 13.00 11.13 8.94
CA PRO A 164 13.96 11.74 9.85
C PRO A 164 14.28 10.70 10.92
N ALA A 165 15.57 10.42 11.11
CA ALA A 165 16.02 9.52 12.16
C ALA A 165 15.39 9.98 13.49
N PRO A 166 14.85 9.08 14.32
CA PRO A 166 14.41 9.47 15.66
C PRO A 166 15.60 10.12 16.36
N ASP A 167 15.41 11.36 16.82
CA ASP A 167 16.46 12.13 17.47
C ASP A 167 16.88 11.43 18.77
N GLN A 168 17.93 10.61 18.69
CA GLN A 168 18.45 9.84 19.82
C GLN A 168 19.24 10.69 20.82
N ARG A 169 19.37 12.02 20.58
CA ARG A 169 20.15 12.91 21.46
C ARG A 169 19.46 13.22 22.79
N GLY A 170 18.15 13.01 22.90
CA GLY A 170 17.40 13.29 24.14
C GLY A 170 17.30 12.12 25.13
N ALA A 171 17.56 10.88 24.69
CA ALA A 171 17.35 9.67 25.50
C ALA A 171 18.58 9.30 26.37
N SER A 172 19.79 9.56 25.89
CA SER A 172 21.03 9.29 26.62
C SER A 172 21.27 10.24 27.80
N ASP A 173 20.71 11.44 27.76
CA ASP A 173 20.97 12.50 28.75
C ASP A 173 20.10 12.39 30.02
N ARG A 174 19.04 11.57 30.01
CA ARG A 174 18.21 11.31 31.19
C ARG A 174 18.72 10.16 32.08
N LEU A 175 19.53 9.25 31.53
CA LEU A 175 20.05 8.08 32.27
C LEU A 175 21.31 8.41 33.09
N SER A 176 21.93 9.56 32.87
CA SER A 176 23.13 10.03 33.60
C SER A 176 22.82 10.91 34.83
N ARG A 177 21.54 11.17 35.14
CA ARG A 177 21.11 12.03 36.27
C ARG A 177 20.32 11.31 37.37
N LEU A 178 20.46 10.00 37.52
CA LEU A 178 19.98 9.34 38.73
C LEU A 178 20.99 9.58 39.87
N PRO A 179 20.58 10.16 41.02
CA PRO A 179 21.45 10.28 42.17
C PRO A 179 21.71 8.88 42.75
N SER A 180 22.98 8.56 42.95
CA SER A 180 23.43 7.41 43.73
C SER A 180 23.15 7.68 45.21
N GLU A 181 22.15 7.00 45.76
CA GLU A 181 22.06 6.68 47.19
C GLU A 181 22.62 5.28 47.46
#